data_AF-A0A966XDP9-F1
#
_entry.id   AF-A0A966XDP9-F1
#
_cell.length_a   1.000
_cell.length_b   1.000
_cell.length_c   1.000
_cell.angle_alpha   90.00
_cell.angle_beta   90.00
_cell.angle_gamma   90.00
#
_symmetry.space_group_name_H-M   'P 1'
#
loop_
_entity.id
_entity.type
_entity.pdbx_description
1 polymer ?
#
loop_
_entity_poly.entity_id
_entity_poly.type
_entity_poly.pdbx_seq_one_letter_code
_entity_poly.pdbx_strand_id
1 'polypeptide(L)'
;MFSPTMMSKVNELTKNSSVAASLLIAEQENYFGLHLLIISPRYDAGMMYKELGKFDDKATCEAAAFAVLNAIEVYEECQLLTVAL
;
A
#
# COMPACT_ATOMS: atom_id res chain seq x y z
N MET A 1 -4.95 4.58 -14.01
CA MET A 1 -3.64 5.21 -14.31
C MET A 1 -2.99 5.54 -12.98
N PHE A 2 -1.81 4.98 -12.70
CA PHE A 2 -1.10 5.15 -11.43
C PHE A 2 -0.60 6.59 -11.31
N SER A 3 -1.01 7.30 -10.25
CA SER A 3 -0.80 8.75 -10.16
C SER A 3 0.56 9.08 -9.51
N PRO A 4 1.33 10.04 -10.06
CA PRO A 4 2.55 10.55 -9.41
C PRO A 4 2.31 11.05 -7.97
N THR A 5 1.10 11.52 -7.69
CA THR A 5 0.68 12.00 -6.37
C THR A 5 0.56 10.86 -5.35
N MET A 6 0.19 9.65 -5.79
CA MET A 6 0.21 8.46 -4.93
C MET A 6 1.64 8.07 -4.56
N MET A 7 2.58 8.04 -5.51
CA MET A 7 3.98 7.71 -5.22
C MET A 7 4.62 8.70 -4.26
N SER A 8 4.36 10.00 -4.44
CA SER A 8 4.88 11.03 -3.52
C SER A 8 4.40 10.81 -2.08
N LYS A 9 3.12 10.46 -1.89
CA LYS A 9 2.56 10.19 -0.56
C LYS A 9 3.14 8.93 0.06
N VAL A 10 3.29 7.87 -0.72
CA VAL A 10 3.90 6.63 -0.23
C VAL A 10 5.34 6.91 0.21
N ASN A 11 6.13 7.60 -0.62
CA ASN A 11 7.48 7.98 -0.27
C ASN A 11 7.53 8.87 0.98
N GLU A 12 6.69 9.90 1.11
CA GLU A 12 6.65 10.71 2.34
C GLU A 12 6.38 9.87 3.60
N LEU A 13 5.57 8.82 3.49
CA LEU A 13 5.17 7.95 4.60
C LEU A 13 6.23 6.89 4.94
N THR A 14 7.07 6.50 3.98
CA THR A 14 8.05 5.41 4.13
C THR A 14 9.51 5.87 4.08
N LYS A 15 9.79 7.13 3.72
CA LYS A 15 11.15 7.68 3.58
C LYS A 15 11.92 7.54 4.89
N ASN A 16 13.09 6.90 4.81
CA ASN A 16 13.97 6.61 5.95
C ASN A 16 13.35 5.71 7.04
N SER A 17 12.30 4.95 6.71
CA SER A 17 11.65 4.02 7.63
C SER A 17 12.27 2.63 7.50
N SER A 18 12.90 2.13 8.57
CA SER A 18 13.28 0.71 8.74
C SER A 18 12.11 -0.10 9.31
N VAL A 19 10.89 0.16 8.83
CA VAL A 19 9.68 -0.47 9.36
C VAL A 19 9.02 -1.23 8.22
N ALA A 20 8.82 -2.53 8.44
CA ALA A 20 8.05 -3.38 7.56
C ALA A 20 6.71 -2.74 7.16
N ALA A 21 6.50 -2.65 5.85
CA ALA A 21 5.26 -2.17 5.25
C ALA A 21 4.54 -3.32 4.56
N SER A 22 3.22 -3.30 4.59
CA SER A 22 2.38 -4.24 3.87
C SER A 22 1.47 -3.48 2.92
N LEU A 23 1.37 -3.97 1.69
CA LEU A 23 0.35 -3.56 0.75
C LEU A 23 -0.76 -4.60 0.76
N LEU A 24 -1.99 -4.11 0.83
CA LEU A 24 -3.20 -4.91 0.93
C LEU A 24 -4.06 -4.65 -0.30
N ILE A 25 -4.39 -5.72 -1.02
CA ILE A 25 -5.47 -5.72 -2.02
C ILE A 25 -6.71 -6.29 -1.32
N ALA A 26 -7.68 -5.42 -1.05
CA ALA A 26 -8.97 -5.80 -0.51
C ALA A 26 -9.96 -6.07 -1.66
N GLU A 27 -10.38 -7.32 -1.82
CA GLU A 27 -11.42 -7.70 -2.78
C GLU A 27 -12.80 -7.42 -2.16
N GLN A 28 -13.60 -6.58 -2.83
CA GLN A 28 -14.97 -6.27 -2.44
C GLN A 28 -15.93 -6.56 -3.61
N GLU A 29 -17.24 -6.66 -3.34
CA GLU A 29 -18.24 -7.08 -4.34
C GLU A 29 -18.17 -6.32 -5.67
N ASN A 30 -17.81 -5.04 -5.66
CA ASN A 30 -17.85 -4.18 -6.84
C ASN A 30 -16.50 -3.53 -7.19
N TYR A 31 -15.45 -3.72 -6.39
CA TYR A 31 -14.15 -3.09 -6.62
C TYR A 31 -13.02 -3.76 -5.83
N PHE A 32 -11.79 -3.46 -6.22
CA PHE A 32 -10.57 -3.83 -5.53
C PHE A 32 -9.92 -2.60 -4.88
N GLY A 33 -9.79 -2.60 -3.56
CA GLY A 33 -9.13 -1.54 -2.81
C GLY A 33 -7.64 -1.82 -2.65
N LEU A 34 -6.78 -0.83 -2.91
CA LEU A 34 -5.36 -0.91 -2.61
C LEU A 34 -5.06 -0.07 -1.37
N HIS A 35 -4.45 -0.69 -0.37
CA HIS A 35 -4.18 -0.04 0.92
C HIS A 35 -2.72 -0.27 1.35
N LEU A 36 -2.16 0.73 2.04
CA LEU A 36 -0.88 0.64 2.73
C LEU A 36 -1.13 0.47 4.23
N LEU A 37 -0.48 -0.52 4.82
CA LEU A 37 -0.47 -0.78 6.25
C LEU A 37 0.97 -0.80 6.74
N ILE A 38 1.23 -0.07 7.82
CA ILE A 38 2.52 -0.10 8.52
C ILE A 38 2.22 -0.27 10.01
N ILE A 39 2.73 -1.32 10.63
CA ILE A 39 2.57 -1.55 12.06
C ILE A 39 3.85 -1.08 12.75
N SER A 40 3.75 -0.07 13.61
CA SER A 40 4.91 0.49 14.31
C SER A 40 4.52 1.19 15.60
N PRO A 41 5.27 1.00 16.70
CA PRO A 41 5.10 1.78 17.92
C PRO A 41 5.43 3.27 17.74
N ARG A 42 5.98 3.66 16.59
CA ARG A 42 6.27 5.07 16.25
C ARG A 42 5.02 5.86 15.86
N TYR A 43 3.93 5.20 15.50
CA TYR A 43 2.65 5.84 15.24
C TYR A 43 1.81 5.83 16.51
N ASP A 44 1.11 6.93 16.81
CA ASP A 44 0.32 7.08 18.05
C ASP A 44 -0.72 5.96 18.24
N ALA A 45 -1.27 5.43 17.13
CA ALA A 45 -2.22 4.33 17.13
C ALA A 45 -1.57 2.93 17.07
N GLY A 46 -0.23 2.84 17.07
CA GLY A 46 0.52 1.62 16.84
C GLY A 46 0.52 1.13 15.37
N MET A 47 -0.23 1.80 14.49
CA MET A 47 -0.28 1.51 13.06
C MET A 47 -0.61 2.75 12.22
N MET A 48 -0.18 2.73 10.98
CA MET A 48 -0.64 3.60 9.90
C MET A 48 -1.42 2.74 8.90
N TYR A 49 -2.63 3.16 8.56
CA TYR A 49 -3.43 2.56 7.51
C TYR A 49 -3.89 3.64 6.52
N LYS A 50 -3.71 3.41 5.22
CA LYS A 50 -4.10 4.37 4.19
C LYS A 50 -4.64 3.68 2.94
N GLU A 51 -5.83 4.07 2.50
CA GLU A 51 -6.31 3.75 1.15
C GLU A 51 -5.51 4.54 0.11
N LEU A 52 -4.89 3.82 -0.82
CA LEU A 52 -4.11 4.35 -1.92
C LEU A 52 -4.95 4.53 -3.18
N GLY A 53 -5.92 3.64 -3.42
CA GLY A 53 -6.82 3.74 -4.55
C GLY A 53 -7.88 2.64 -4.61
N LYS A 54 -8.82 2.79 -5.54
CA LYS A 54 -9.87 1.81 -5.86
C LYS A 54 -9.83 1.50 -7.36
N PHE A 55 -10.04 0.24 -7.70
CA PHE A 55 -9.93 -0.27 -9.07
C PHE A 55 -11.12 -1.17 -9.38
N ASP A 56 -11.63 -1.09 -10.61
CA ASP A 56 -12.78 -1.88 -11.05
C ASP A 56 -12.41 -3.34 -11.34
N ASP A 57 -11.12 -3.60 -11.61
CA ASP A 57 -10.61 -4.93 -11.89
C ASP A 57 -9.34 -5.27 -11.10
N LYS A 58 -9.16 -6.57 -10.83
CA LYS A 58 -8.06 -7.09 -10.01
C LYS A 58 -6.70 -6.89 -10.67
N ALA A 59 -6.61 -7.09 -11.98
CA ALA A 59 -5.34 -7.02 -12.70
C ALA A 59 -4.75 -5.60 -12.66
N THR A 60 -5.59 -4.58 -12.81
CA THR A 60 -5.18 -3.18 -12.66
C THR A 60 -4.77 -2.87 -11.22
N CYS A 61 -5.47 -3.42 -10.23
CA CYS A 61 -5.12 -3.26 -8.82
C CYS A 61 -3.77 -3.91 -8.49
N GLU A 62 -3.52 -5.12 -8.98
CA GLU A 62 -2.24 -5.83 -8.83
C GLU A 62 -1.10 -5.06 -9.51
N ALA A 63 -1.29 -4.60 -10.75
CA ALA A 63 -0.29 -3.79 -11.45
C ALA A 63 0.04 -2.50 -10.69
N ALA A 64 -0.97 -1.86 -10.10
CA ALA A 64 -0.78 -0.72 -9.22
C ALA A 64 0.00 -1.11 -7.96
N ALA A 65 -0.34 -2.22 -7.31
CA ALA A 65 0.38 -2.71 -6.13
C ALA A 65 1.86 -2.98 -6.42
N PHE A 66 2.19 -3.61 -7.55
CA PHE A 66 3.57 -3.81 -7.99
C PHE A 66 4.31 -2.50 -8.27
N ALA A 67 3.63 -1.52 -8.87
CA ALA A 67 4.20 -0.19 -9.05
C ALA A 67 4.47 0.51 -7.70
N VAL A 68 3.58 0.35 -6.71
CA VAL A 68 3.84 0.85 -5.34
C VAL A 68 5.04 0.11 -4.74
N LEU A 69 5.08 -1.22 -4.79
CA LEU A 69 6.17 -2.04 -4.22
C LEU A 69 7.54 -1.60 -4.75
N ASN A 70 7.65 -1.40 -6.06
CA ASN A 70 8.90 -0.94 -6.68
C ASN A 70 9.27 0.51 -6.32
N ALA A 71 8.31 1.31 -5.88
CA ALA A 71 8.51 2.70 -5.49
C ALA A 71 8.80 2.87 -3.99
N ILE A 72 8.36 1.94 -3.14
CA ILE A 72 8.63 2.00 -1.70
C ILE A 72 10.13 1.76 -1.48
N GLU A 73 10.85 2.83 -1.17
CA GLU A 73 12.21 2.77 -0.64
C GLU A 73 12.20 2.40 0.85
N VAL A 74 11.90 1.14 1.17
CA VAL A 74 12.07 0.57 2.51
C VAL A 74 13.35 -0.27 2.59
N TYR A 75 14.00 -0.22 3.75
CA TYR A 75 15.17 -1.07 4.05
C TYR A 75 14.78 -2.52 4.38
N GLU A 76 13.49 -2.80 4.54
CA GLU A 76 12.94 -4.11 4.91
C GLU A 76 11.97 -4.63 3.84
N GLU A 77 11.69 -5.93 3.84
CA GLU A 77 10.79 -6.56 2.87
C GLU A 77 9.37 -5.97 2.96
N CYS A 78 8.81 -5.58 1.81
CA CYS A 78 7.40 -5.19 1.70
C CYS A 78 6.57 -6.38 1.24
N GLN A 79 5.50 -6.70 1.97
CA GLN A 79 4.63 -7.84 1.68
C GLN A 79 3.38 -7.40 0.93
N LEU A 80 3.00 -8.13 -0.12
CA LEU A 80 1.69 -8.00 -0.77
C LEU A 80 0.74 -9.06 -0.19
N LEU A 81 -0.38 -8.61 0.33
CA LEU A 81 -1.43 -9.45 0.91
C LEU A 81 -2.74 -9.22 0.15
N THR A 82 -3.40 -10.29 -0.25
CA THR A 82 -4.74 -10.22 -0.84
C THR A 82 -5.75 -10.74 0.18
N VAL A 83 -6.77 -9.94 0.45
CA VAL A 83 -7.81 -10.26 1.45
C VAL A 83 -9.17 -10.15 0.77
N ALA A 84 -9.96 -11.23 0.84
CA ALA A 84 -11.37 -11.19 0.47
C ALA A 84 -12.20 -10.79 1.70
N LEU A 85 -13.07 -9.79 1.52
CA LEU A 85 -13.96 -9.28 2.57
C LEU A 85 -15.40 -9.76 2.37
#